data_AF-A0A963WCV0-F1
#
_entry.id   AF-A0A963WCV0-F1
#
_cell.length_a   1.000
_cell.length_b   1.000
_cell.length_c   1.000
_cell.angle_alpha   90.00
_cell.angle_beta   90.00
_cell.angle_gamma   90.00
#
_symmetry.space_group_name_H-M   'P 1'
#
loop_
_entity.id
_entity.type
_entity.pdbx_description
1 polymer ?
#
loop_
_entity_poly.entity_id
_entity_poly.type
_entity_poly.pdbx_seq_one_letter_code
_entity_poly.pdbx_strand_id
1 'polypeptide(L)'
;AHALPIEQQIIRRAGPALLPTTALRLAGGLLYAAGLHAVFKATGWLARPVAPTWQPMAESTGWAGFFMALGETLAMMFLILTALVWLLEALKAWGLMAWLQRGLAPVLRLAGIRGEALQLTAIGMLLGISYGGGLLIREARAGHIGRRQVLLSCIFMGFAHSLIEDTLIMVSLGADAVAILAGRLLFAIAATAVVAAVLARVPERQVAPSQG
;
A
#
# COMPACT_ATOMS: atom_id res chain seq x y z
N ALA A 1 -2.10 -3.35 5.50
CA ALA A 1 -3.14 -3.92 4.63
C ALA A 1 -4.38 -4.04 5.50
N HIS A 2 -5.29 -3.12 5.31
CA HIS A 2 -6.30 -2.79 6.32
C HIS A 2 -7.70 -3.21 5.86
N ALA A 3 -7.90 -3.37 4.55
CA ALA A 3 -9.14 -3.85 3.96
C ALA A 3 -8.87 -5.05 3.04
N LEU A 4 -8.15 -6.06 3.55
CA LEU A 4 -7.74 -7.25 2.79
C LEU A 4 -8.85 -7.85 1.92
N PRO A 5 -10.10 -8.06 2.39
CA PRO A 5 -11.16 -8.60 1.55
C PRO A 5 -11.46 -7.71 0.33
N ILE A 6 -11.59 -6.40 0.51
CA ILE A 6 -11.95 -5.44 -0.55
C ILE A 6 -10.77 -5.26 -1.51
N GLU A 7 -9.56 -5.06 -0.97
CA GLU A 7 -8.33 -4.90 -1.76
C GLU A 7 -8.07 -6.12 -2.65
N GLN A 8 -8.30 -7.34 -2.14
CA GLN A 8 -8.13 -8.57 -2.91
C GLN A 8 -9.20 -8.73 -4.00
N GLN A 9 -10.44 -8.29 -3.77
CA GLN A 9 -11.46 -8.26 -4.84
C GLN A 9 -11.07 -7.32 -5.98
N ILE A 10 -10.50 -6.15 -5.66
CA ILE A 10 -10.01 -5.19 -6.66
C ILE A 10 -8.85 -5.80 -7.44
N ILE A 11 -7.89 -6.43 -6.77
CA ILE A 11 -6.78 -7.14 -7.43
C ILE A 11 -7.29 -8.25 -8.32
N ARG A 12 -8.23 -9.09 -7.87
CA ARG A 12 -8.80 -10.17 -8.69
C ARG A 12 -9.43 -9.64 -9.97
N ARG A 13 -10.10 -8.49 -9.90
CA ARG A 13 -10.69 -7.83 -11.07
C ARG A 13 -9.66 -7.24 -12.02
N ALA A 14 -8.44 -6.95 -11.55
CA ALA A 14 -7.32 -6.52 -12.38
C ALA A 14 -6.65 -7.70 -13.11
N GLY A 15 -6.76 -8.92 -12.58
CA GLY A 15 -6.32 -10.14 -13.28
C GLY A 15 -5.65 -11.22 -12.41
N PRO A 16 -4.87 -10.90 -11.36
CA PRO A 16 -4.20 -11.90 -10.53
C PRO A 16 -5.17 -12.82 -9.75
N ALA A 17 -4.73 -14.06 -9.51
CA ALA A 17 -5.46 -15.00 -8.65
C ALA A 17 -5.35 -14.58 -7.18
N LEU A 18 -6.48 -14.66 -6.46
CA LEU A 18 -6.61 -14.22 -5.05
C LEU A 18 -5.65 -14.90 -4.08
N LEU A 19 -5.49 -16.22 -4.22
CA LEU A 19 -4.71 -17.04 -3.30
C LEU A 19 -3.23 -16.67 -3.31
N PRO A 20 -2.53 -16.65 -4.46
CA PRO A 20 -1.12 -16.28 -4.48
C PRO A 20 -0.87 -14.83 -4.06
N THR A 21 -1.75 -13.88 -4.39
CA THR A 21 -1.58 -12.48 -3.95
C THR A 21 -1.83 -12.30 -2.46
N THR A 22 -2.77 -13.04 -1.88
CA THR A 22 -3.03 -13.02 -0.43
C THR A 22 -1.89 -13.69 0.33
N ALA A 23 -1.47 -14.88 -0.10
CA ALA A 23 -0.35 -15.61 0.49
C ALA A 23 0.94 -14.78 0.43
N LEU A 24 1.23 -14.16 -0.72
CA LEU A 24 2.41 -13.30 -0.88
C LEU A 24 2.37 -12.10 0.07
N ARG A 25 1.21 -11.48 0.29
CA ARG A 25 1.09 -10.36 1.23
C ARG A 25 1.27 -10.78 2.69
N LEU A 26 0.69 -11.90 3.09
CA LEU A 26 0.82 -12.42 4.45
C LEU A 26 2.24 -12.88 4.73
N ALA A 27 2.81 -13.71 3.86
CA ALA A 27 4.18 -14.19 3.97
C ALA A 27 5.18 -13.02 3.89
N GLY A 28 4.98 -12.10 2.94
CA GLY A 28 5.82 -10.90 2.81
C GLY A 28 5.76 -10.01 4.04
N GLY A 29 4.57 -9.80 4.62
CA GLY A 29 4.42 -9.04 5.87
C GLY A 29 5.18 -9.68 7.05
N LEU A 30 5.09 -11.00 7.19
CA LEU A 30 5.83 -11.75 8.22
C LEU A 30 7.35 -11.67 8.01
N LEU A 31 7.81 -11.82 6.76
CA LEU A 31 9.23 -11.69 6.40
C LEU A 31 9.75 -10.29 6.67
N TYR A 32 8.96 -9.26 6.35
CA TYR A 32 9.32 -7.88 6.62
C TYR A 32 9.43 -7.61 8.14
N ALA A 33 8.48 -8.10 8.93
CA ALA A 33 8.49 -7.97 10.38
C ALA A 33 9.72 -8.68 11.00
N ALA A 34 10.01 -9.92 10.56
CA ALA A 34 11.18 -10.66 11.02
C ALA A 34 12.49 -9.96 10.64
N GLY A 35 12.58 -9.43 9.42
CA GLY A 35 13.75 -8.68 8.94
C GLY A 35 14.00 -7.41 9.73
N LEU A 36 12.98 -6.59 9.95
CA LEU A 36 13.07 -5.39 10.77
C LEU A 36 13.47 -5.72 12.22
N HIS A 37 12.87 -6.77 12.81
CA HIS A 37 13.23 -7.19 14.15
C HIS A 37 14.71 -7.57 14.26
N ALA A 38 15.24 -8.30 13.28
CA ALA A 38 16.65 -8.66 13.24
C ALA A 38 17.56 -7.42 13.10
N VAL A 39 17.19 -6.46 12.25
CA VAL A 39 17.94 -5.21 12.07
C VAL A 39 17.92 -4.36 13.33
N PHE A 40 16.77 -4.15 13.96
CA PHE A 40 16.67 -3.37 15.20
C PHE A 40 17.40 -4.03 16.36
N LYS A 41 17.35 -5.36 16.48
CA LYS A 41 18.11 -6.10 17.49
C LYS A 41 19.62 -6.01 17.27
N ALA A 42 20.09 -6.04 16.03
CA ALA A 42 21.50 -5.99 15.70
C ALA A 42 22.10 -4.57 15.79
N THR A 43 21.34 -3.54 15.41
CA THR A 43 21.82 -2.15 15.37
C THR A 43 21.54 -1.37 16.65
N GLY A 44 20.65 -1.86 17.53
CA GLY A 44 20.15 -1.10 18.68
C GLY A 44 19.32 0.13 18.30
N TRP A 45 18.99 0.29 17.01
CA TRP A 45 18.18 1.38 16.51
C TRP A 45 16.73 1.23 17.00
N LEU A 46 16.15 2.30 17.55
CA LEU A 46 14.85 2.29 18.25
C LEU A 46 14.77 1.41 19.52
N ALA A 47 15.89 1.16 20.21
CA ALA A 47 15.88 0.47 21.52
C ALA A 47 15.22 1.27 22.66
N ARG A 48 14.88 2.55 22.43
CA ARG A 48 14.17 3.38 23.41
C ARG A 48 12.69 3.00 23.44
N PRO A 49 12.07 2.87 24.63
CA PRO A 49 10.63 2.66 24.71
C PRO A 49 9.91 3.82 24.02
N VAL A 50 9.00 3.49 23.09
CA VAL A 50 8.14 4.47 22.46
C VAL A 50 7.25 5.07 23.55
N ALA A 51 7.25 6.39 23.68
CA ALA A 51 6.31 7.11 24.53
C ALA A 51 5.12 7.50 23.65
N PRO A 52 4.02 6.70 23.61
CA PRO A 52 2.88 7.03 22.77
C PRO A 52 2.26 8.33 23.29
N THR A 53 2.21 9.35 22.43
CA THR A 53 1.59 10.64 22.72
C THR A 53 0.08 10.51 22.94
N TRP A 54 -0.50 9.40 22.48
CA TRP A 54 -1.91 9.06 22.62
C TRP A 54 -2.07 7.76 23.42
N GLN A 55 -2.76 7.83 24.56
CA GLN A 55 -3.16 6.67 25.34
C GLN A 55 -4.70 6.58 25.30
N PRO A 56 -5.29 5.39 25.03
CA PRO A 56 -6.74 5.26 24.97
C PRO A 56 -7.38 5.69 26.29
N MET A 57 -8.36 6.59 26.18
CA MET A 57 -9.10 7.15 27.30
C MET A 57 -9.89 6.04 28.01
N ALA A 58 -9.93 6.10 29.34
CA ALA A 58 -10.35 5.05 30.26
C ALA A 58 -11.61 4.26 29.86
N GLU A 59 -11.59 2.95 30.15
CA GLU A 59 -12.74 2.05 30.04
C GLU A 59 -13.95 2.66 30.74
N SER A 60 -14.97 3.03 29.97
CA SER A 60 -16.24 3.45 30.54
C SER A 60 -16.97 2.21 31.07
N THR A 61 -17.14 2.12 32.38
CA THR A 61 -17.92 1.07 33.02
C THR A 61 -19.41 1.29 32.75
N GLY A 62 -19.91 0.72 31.64
CA GLY A 62 -21.35 0.62 31.34
C GLY A 62 -21.71 0.77 29.85
N TRP A 63 -22.85 0.20 29.42
CA TRP A 63 -23.32 0.24 28.03
C TRP A 63 -23.50 1.66 27.48
N ALA A 64 -23.99 2.60 28.29
CA ALA A 64 -24.16 3.99 27.86
C ALA A 64 -22.81 4.69 27.60
N GLY A 65 -21.84 4.46 28.47
CA GLY A 65 -20.48 4.97 28.30
C GLY A 65 -19.78 4.34 27.09
N PHE A 66 -20.03 3.06 26.81
CA PHE A 66 -19.55 2.39 25.62
C PHE A 66 -20.06 3.05 24.33
N PHE A 67 -21.37 3.31 24.21
CA PHE A 67 -21.92 3.94 23.01
C PHE A 67 -21.47 5.40 22.84
N MET A 68 -21.30 6.15 23.94
CA MET A 68 -20.74 7.51 23.88
C MET A 68 -19.28 7.51 23.43
N ALA A 69 -18.44 6.65 24.02
CA ALA A 69 -17.03 6.53 23.62
C ALA A 69 -16.90 6.03 22.17
N LEU A 70 -17.75 5.10 21.75
CA LEU A 70 -17.82 4.64 20.36
C LEU A 70 -18.21 5.79 19.42
N GLY A 71 -19.21 6.60 19.79
CA GLY A 71 -19.62 7.77 19.01
C GLY A 71 -18.51 8.82 18.89
N GLU A 72 -17.83 9.12 19.99
CA GLU A 72 -16.71 10.06 20.03
C GLU A 72 -15.53 9.57 19.17
N THR A 73 -15.15 8.30 19.30
CA THR A 73 -14.07 7.72 18.49
C THR A 73 -14.41 7.67 17.00
N LEU A 74 -15.66 7.33 16.63
CA LEU A 74 -16.12 7.37 15.24
C LEU A 74 -16.13 8.80 14.69
N ALA A 75 -16.59 9.78 15.48
CA ALA A 75 -16.61 11.18 15.07
C ALA A 75 -15.18 11.74 14.88
N MET A 76 -14.26 11.45 15.81
CA MET A 76 -12.85 11.84 15.68
C MET A 76 -12.22 11.20 14.45
N MET A 77 -12.43 9.90 14.23
CA MET A 77 -11.91 9.19 13.07
C MET A 77 -12.47 9.79 11.76
N PHE A 78 -13.77 10.07 11.70
CA PHE A 78 -14.39 10.73 10.55
C PHE A 78 -13.77 12.10 10.25
N LEU A 79 -13.57 12.93 11.28
CA LEU A 79 -12.97 14.25 11.13
C LEU A 79 -11.52 14.16 10.63
N ILE A 80 -10.70 13.29 11.24
CA ILE A 80 -9.30 13.07 10.85
C ILE A 80 -9.20 12.58 9.40
N LEU A 81 -9.99 11.57 9.03
CA LEU A 81 -9.97 11.03 7.67
C LEU A 81 -10.46 12.05 6.63
N THR A 82 -11.50 12.83 6.96
CA THR A 82 -12.00 13.89 6.09
C THR A 82 -10.93 14.96 5.87
N ALA A 83 -10.28 15.41 6.94
CA ALA A 83 -9.20 16.38 6.87
C ALA A 83 -8.01 15.85 6.04
N LEU A 84 -7.65 14.57 6.21
CA LEU A 84 -6.59 13.93 5.44
C LEU A 84 -6.93 13.85 3.94
N VAL A 85 -8.14 13.44 3.58
CA VAL A 85 -8.58 13.37 2.17
C VAL A 85 -8.63 14.76 1.55
N TRP A 86 -9.13 15.76 2.28
CA TRP A 86 -9.11 17.16 1.84
C TRP A 86 -7.69 17.65 1.58
N LEU A 87 -6.76 17.37 2.49
CA LEU A 87 -5.35 17.70 2.33
C LEU A 87 -4.77 17.03 1.06
N LEU A 88 -5.02 15.73 0.87
CA LEU A 88 -4.55 15.01 -0.31
C LEU A 88 -5.11 15.59 -1.62
N GLU A 89 -6.38 15.98 -1.65
CA GLU A 89 -6.99 16.59 -2.84
C GLU A 89 -6.44 18.00 -3.08
N ALA A 90 -6.16 18.78 -2.03
CA ALA A 90 -5.47 20.07 -2.14
C ALA A 90 -4.04 19.91 -2.69
N LEU A 91 -3.27 18.94 -2.19
CA LEU A 91 -1.92 18.61 -2.68
C LEU A 91 -1.93 18.20 -4.16
N LYS A 92 -2.98 17.49 -4.57
CA LYS A 92 -3.22 17.11 -5.96
C LYS A 92 -3.57 18.31 -6.83
N ALA A 93 -4.43 19.21 -6.35
CA ALA A 93 -4.78 20.45 -7.04
C ALA A 93 -3.56 21.37 -7.25
N TRP A 94 -2.64 21.43 -6.29
CA TRP A 94 -1.37 22.16 -6.42
C TRP A 94 -0.32 21.49 -7.31
N GLY A 95 -0.60 20.32 -7.87
CA GLY A 95 0.33 19.61 -8.75
C GLY A 95 1.52 18.96 -8.05
N LEU A 96 1.62 19.07 -6.72
CA LEU A 96 2.66 18.41 -5.92
C LEU A 96 2.60 16.89 -6.10
N MET A 97 1.39 16.36 -6.25
CA MET A 97 1.18 14.94 -6.52
C MET A 97 1.86 14.47 -7.81
N ALA A 98 1.80 15.28 -8.88
CA ALA A 98 2.46 14.95 -10.14
C ALA A 98 3.99 14.98 -10.01
N TRP A 99 4.51 15.90 -9.18
CA TRP A 99 5.94 15.95 -8.86
C TRP A 99 6.39 14.71 -8.08
N LEU A 100 5.63 14.31 -7.05
CA LEU A 100 5.93 13.12 -6.26
C LEU A 100 5.87 11.83 -7.11
N GLN A 101 4.89 11.73 -8.01
CA GLN A 101 4.80 10.62 -8.97
C GLN A 101 6.03 10.54 -9.88
N ARG A 102 6.54 11.68 -10.37
CA ARG A 102 7.78 11.71 -11.15
C ARG A 102 8.99 11.28 -10.32
N GLY A 103 9.05 11.67 -9.04
CA GLY A 103 10.09 11.22 -8.11
C GLY A 103 10.03 9.73 -7.80
N LEU A 104 8.84 9.14 -7.75
CA LEU A 104 8.63 7.70 -7.54
C LEU A 104 8.82 6.85 -8.80
N ALA A 105 8.79 7.46 -9.99
CA ALA A 105 9.02 6.76 -11.24
C ALA A 105 10.32 5.94 -11.27
N PRO A 106 11.52 6.45 -10.90
CA PRO A 106 12.73 5.64 -10.85
C PRO A 106 12.61 4.44 -9.90
N VAL A 107 11.98 4.64 -8.74
CA VAL A 107 11.74 3.59 -7.75
C VAL A 107 10.86 2.46 -8.31
N LEU A 108 9.78 2.82 -9.00
CA LEU A 108 8.88 1.86 -9.64
C LEU A 108 9.56 1.13 -10.81
N ARG A 109 10.47 1.79 -11.52
CA ARG A 109 11.27 1.15 -12.58
C ARG A 109 12.24 0.11 -12.02
N LEU A 110 12.82 0.35 -10.84
CA LEU A 110 13.64 -0.65 -10.13
C LEU A 110 12.83 -1.90 -9.76
N ALA A 111 11.55 -1.74 -9.43
CA ALA A 111 10.63 -2.85 -9.20
C ALA A 111 10.21 -3.59 -10.50
N GLY A 112 10.62 -3.11 -11.67
CA GLY A 112 10.30 -3.72 -12.98
C GLY A 112 9.00 -3.24 -13.62
N ILE A 113 8.37 -2.20 -13.07
CA ILE A 113 7.12 -1.62 -13.58
C ILE A 113 7.44 -0.54 -14.62
N ARG A 114 6.79 -0.60 -15.79
CA ARG A 114 7.07 0.27 -16.95
C ARG A 114 5.78 0.71 -17.65
N GLY A 115 5.88 1.75 -18.47
CA GLY A 115 4.78 2.26 -19.29
C GLY A 115 3.65 2.87 -18.45
N GLU A 116 2.41 2.73 -18.92
CA GLU A 116 1.22 3.29 -18.27
C GLU A 116 0.97 2.70 -16.86
N ALA A 117 1.35 1.44 -16.65
CA ALA A 117 1.25 0.78 -15.35
C ALA A 117 2.04 1.52 -14.26
N LEU A 118 3.14 2.19 -14.60
CA LEU A 118 3.97 2.94 -13.65
C LEU A 118 3.19 4.12 -13.05
N GLN A 119 2.52 4.92 -13.89
CA GLN A 119 1.76 6.08 -13.43
C GLN A 119 0.58 5.65 -12.55
N LEU A 120 -0.14 4.60 -12.98
CA LEU A 120 -1.26 4.02 -12.24
C LEU A 120 -0.83 3.46 -10.88
N THR A 121 0.34 2.81 -10.84
CA THR A 121 0.92 2.27 -9.61
C THR A 121 1.36 3.40 -8.68
N ALA A 122 1.97 4.46 -9.20
CA ALA A 122 2.36 5.63 -8.41
C ALA A 122 1.15 6.30 -7.78
N ILE A 123 0.06 6.45 -8.55
CA ILE A 123 -1.23 6.96 -8.06
C ILE A 123 -1.75 6.06 -6.94
N GLY A 124 -1.77 4.74 -7.12
CA GLY A 124 -2.26 3.79 -6.11
C GLY A 124 -1.37 3.65 -4.87
N MET A 125 -0.07 3.91 -4.98
CA MET A 125 0.86 3.96 -3.85
C MET A 125 0.52 5.12 -2.92
N LEU A 126 0.18 6.27 -3.49
CA LEU A 126 -0.04 7.51 -2.76
C LEU A 126 -1.49 7.69 -2.29
N LEU A 127 -2.47 7.37 -3.14
CA LEU A 127 -3.91 7.52 -2.87
C LEU A 127 -4.59 6.22 -2.43
N GLY A 128 -3.87 5.10 -2.43
CA GLY A 128 -4.38 3.79 -2.04
C GLY A 128 -4.87 2.93 -3.20
N ILE A 129 -5.02 1.63 -2.89
CA ILE A 129 -5.35 0.58 -3.86
C ILE A 129 -6.73 0.78 -4.48
N SER A 130 -7.69 1.30 -3.73
CA SER A 130 -9.05 1.50 -4.24
C SER A 130 -9.07 2.42 -5.46
N TYR A 131 -8.30 3.51 -5.41
CA TYR A 131 -8.21 4.46 -6.51
C TYR A 131 -7.29 3.97 -7.62
N GLY A 132 -6.02 3.67 -7.32
CA GLY A 132 -5.05 3.23 -8.32
C GLY A 132 -5.40 1.87 -8.95
N GLY A 133 -5.95 0.95 -8.17
CA GLY A 133 -6.43 -0.35 -8.63
C GLY A 133 -7.67 -0.24 -9.52
N GLY A 134 -8.61 0.66 -9.22
CA GLY A 134 -9.76 0.94 -10.09
C GLY A 134 -9.33 1.45 -11.47
N LEU A 135 -8.39 2.39 -11.50
CA LEU A 135 -7.85 2.93 -12.74
C LEU A 135 -7.02 1.88 -13.51
N LEU A 136 -6.24 1.05 -12.79
CA LEU A 136 -5.49 -0.07 -13.36
C LEU A 136 -6.40 -1.13 -13.99
N ILE A 137 -7.54 -1.46 -13.37
CA ILE A 137 -8.52 -2.38 -13.95
C ILE A 137 -9.06 -1.85 -15.27
N ARG A 138 -9.34 -0.54 -15.33
CA ARG A 138 -9.89 0.10 -16.53
C ARG A 138 -8.91 0.01 -17.71
N GLU A 139 -7.64 0.39 -17.49
CA GLU A 139 -6.61 0.34 -18.53
C GLU A 139 -6.19 -1.10 -18.89
N ALA A 140 -6.22 -2.03 -17.93
CA ALA A 140 -6.01 -3.44 -18.19
C ALA A 140 -7.10 -4.04 -19.10
N ARG A 141 -8.37 -3.64 -18.91
CA ARG A 141 -9.49 -4.07 -19.77
C ARG A 141 -9.47 -3.40 -21.15
N ALA A 142 -8.96 -2.17 -21.23
CA ALA A 142 -8.75 -1.48 -22.51
C ALA A 142 -7.62 -2.11 -23.35
N GLY A 143 -6.83 -3.01 -22.78
CA GLY A 143 -5.73 -3.70 -23.46
C GLY A 143 -4.44 -2.87 -23.58
N HIS A 144 -4.40 -1.68 -22.96
CA HIS A 144 -3.22 -0.82 -22.99
C HIS A 144 -2.07 -1.36 -22.11
N ILE A 145 -2.38 -2.26 -21.16
CA ILE A 145 -1.43 -2.78 -20.18
C ILE A 145 -1.38 -4.30 -20.22
N GLY A 146 -0.19 -4.86 -20.44
CA GLY A 146 0.04 -6.30 -20.40
C GLY A 146 -0.20 -6.91 -19.02
N ARG A 147 -0.69 -8.16 -18.99
CA ARG A 147 -1.04 -8.89 -17.75
C ARG A 147 0.09 -8.95 -16.73
N ARG A 148 1.34 -9.08 -17.18
CA ARG A 148 2.52 -9.08 -16.32
C ARG A 148 2.71 -7.74 -15.60
N GLN A 149 2.50 -6.62 -16.29
CA GLN A 149 2.61 -5.29 -15.69
C GLN A 149 1.49 -5.05 -14.67
N VAL A 150 0.27 -5.48 -14.97
CA VAL A 150 -0.86 -5.42 -14.01
C VAL A 150 -0.57 -6.21 -12.75
N LEU A 151 -0.03 -7.43 -12.89
CA LEU A 151 0.35 -8.26 -11.74
C LEU A 151 1.42 -7.59 -10.87
N LEU A 152 2.50 -7.07 -11.49
CA LEU A 152 3.56 -6.38 -10.75
C LEU A 152 3.05 -5.13 -10.04
N SER A 153 2.20 -4.35 -10.69
CA SER A 153 1.51 -3.20 -10.10
C SER A 153 0.65 -3.59 -8.90
N CYS A 154 -0.15 -4.66 -9.00
CA CYS A 154 -0.98 -5.14 -7.89
C CYS A 154 -0.15 -5.63 -6.70
N ILE A 155 0.97 -6.32 -6.95
CA ILE A 155 1.87 -6.80 -5.91
C ILE A 155 2.55 -5.62 -5.21
N PHE A 156 3.11 -4.69 -6.00
CA PHE A 156 3.78 -3.52 -5.47
C PHE A 156 2.85 -2.67 -4.60
N MET A 157 1.67 -2.31 -5.13
CA MET A 157 0.64 -1.61 -4.36
C MET A 157 0.24 -2.41 -3.12
N GLY A 158 0.23 -3.74 -3.19
CA GLY A 158 -0.06 -4.57 -2.03
C GLY A 158 0.86 -4.38 -0.83
N PHE A 159 2.12 -4.04 -1.06
CA PHE A 159 3.08 -3.76 0.00
C PHE A 159 3.21 -2.27 0.32
N ALA A 160 3.01 -1.39 -0.66
CA ALA A 160 3.33 0.04 -0.54
C ALA A 160 2.12 0.99 -0.70
N HIS A 161 0.88 0.49 -0.66
CA HIS A 161 -0.29 1.38 -0.71
C HIS A 161 -0.43 2.26 0.52
N SER A 162 -1.17 3.36 0.34
CA SER A 162 -1.48 4.34 1.38
C SER A 162 -0.23 4.85 2.09
N LEU A 163 0.84 5.10 1.32
CA LEU A 163 2.15 5.42 1.88
C LEU A 163 2.13 6.70 2.73
N ILE A 164 1.32 7.69 2.34
CA ILE A 164 1.15 8.94 3.08
C ILE A 164 0.29 8.71 4.32
N GLU A 165 -0.89 8.12 4.15
CA GLU A 165 -1.88 7.88 5.20
C GLU A 165 -1.31 7.00 6.33
N ASP A 166 -0.78 5.82 6.00
CA ASP A 166 -0.21 4.90 6.99
C ASP A 166 0.97 5.50 7.74
N THR A 167 1.84 6.22 7.03
CA THR A 167 3.02 6.83 7.65
C THR A 167 2.60 7.95 8.58
N LEU A 168 1.63 8.80 8.20
CA LEU A 168 1.16 9.90 9.04
C LEU A 168 0.49 9.39 10.33
N ILE A 169 -0.30 8.31 10.22
CA ILE A 169 -0.92 7.65 11.38
C ILE A 169 0.15 7.04 12.30
N MET A 170 1.18 6.38 11.76
CA MET A 170 2.21 5.77 12.60
C MET A 170 3.15 6.81 13.22
N VAL A 171 3.43 7.91 12.52
CA VAL A 171 4.20 9.03 13.05
C VAL A 171 3.46 9.73 14.19
N SER A 172 2.12 9.87 14.11
CA SER A 172 1.34 10.43 15.22
C SER A 172 1.38 9.55 16.48
N LEU A 173 1.61 8.24 16.32
CA LEU A 173 1.86 7.30 17.41
C LEU A 173 3.30 7.31 17.94
N GLY A 174 4.18 8.17 17.40
CA GLY A 174 5.56 8.34 17.83
C GLY A 174 6.58 7.48 17.08
N ALA A 175 6.20 6.87 15.95
CA ALA A 175 7.12 6.08 15.16
C ALA A 175 7.99 6.93 14.22
N ASP A 176 9.21 6.47 13.95
CA ASP A 176 10.13 7.16 13.04
C ASP A 176 9.64 7.09 11.58
N ALA A 177 9.44 8.26 10.98
CA ALA A 177 8.90 8.39 9.64
C ALA A 177 9.80 7.73 8.59
N VAL A 178 11.12 7.88 8.73
CA VAL A 178 12.09 7.39 7.74
C VAL A 178 12.17 5.86 7.79
N ALA A 179 12.23 5.28 8.99
CA ALA A 179 12.26 3.83 9.18
C ALA A 179 11.03 3.15 8.58
N ILE A 180 9.83 3.73 8.78
CA ILE A 180 8.58 3.18 8.22
C ILE A 180 8.55 3.35 6.71
N LEU A 181 8.79 4.57 6.22
CA LEU A 181 8.64 4.92 4.82
C LEU A 181 9.69 4.22 3.95
N ALA A 182 10.97 4.37 4.30
CA ALA A 182 12.08 3.81 3.54
C ALA A 182 12.10 2.28 3.65
N GLY A 183 11.89 1.73 4.85
CA GLY A 183 11.83 0.28 5.05
C GLY A 183 10.74 -0.38 4.22
N ARG A 184 9.53 0.20 4.23
CA ARG A 184 8.39 -0.32 3.47
C ARG A 184 8.64 -0.22 1.97
N LEU A 185 9.18 0.90 1.50
CA LEU A 185 9.47 1.11 0.09
C LEU A 185 10.56 0.15 -0.41
N LEU A 186 11.65 0.00 0.35
CA LEU A 186 12.72 -0.96 0.02
C LEU A 186 12.21 -2.40 -0.05
N PHE A 187 11.41 -2.81 0.93
CA PHE A 187 10.81 -4.14 0.94
C PHE A 187 9.87 -4.35 -0.26
N ALA A 188 9.01 -3.38 -0.56
CA ALA A 188 8.11 -3.45 -1.70
C ALA A 188 8.87 -3.57 -3.03
N ILE A 189 9.93 -2.77 -3.23
CA ILE A 189 10.79 -2.86 -4.42
C ILE A 189 11.41 -4.25 -4.50
N ALA A 190 12.05 -4.72 -3.43
CA ALA A 190 12.75 -6.01 -3.41
C ALA A 190 11.78 -7.18 -3.68
N ALA A 191 10.64 -7.21 -2.99
CA ALA A 191 9.64 -8.25 -3.16
C ALA A 191 9.06 -8.26 -4.58
N THR A 192 8.69 -7.09 -5.13
CA THR A 192 8.19 -6.99 -6.50
C THR A 192 9.26 -7.34 -7.53
N ALA A 193 10.52 -6.92 -7.34
CA ALA A 193 11.62 -7.25 -8.23
C ALA A 193 11.93 -8.75 -8.25
N VAL A 194 11.88 -9.42 -7.10
CA VAL A 194 12.02 -10.90 -7.01
C VAL A 194 10.92 -11.58 -7.81
N VAL A 195 9.66 -11.15 -7.64
CA VAL A 195 8.55 -11.72 -8.41
C VAL A 195 8.70 -11.42 -9.91
N ALA A 196 9.14 -10.21 -10.29
CA ALA A 196 9.41 -9.85 -11.67
C ALA A 196 10.50 -10.75 -12.29
N ALA A 197 11.55 -11.08 -11.53
CA ALA A 197 12.62 -11.97 -11.96
C ALA A 197 12.15 -13.42 -12.11
N VAL A 198 11.32 -13.92 -11.18
CA VAL A 198 10.72 -15.26 -11.29
C VAL A 198 9.80 -15.34 -12.52
N LEU A 199 8.95 -14.33 -12.74
CA LEU A 199 8.08 -14.25 -13.91
C LEU A 199 8.87 -14.15 -15.22
N ALA A 200 10.04 -13.51 -15.23
CA ALA A 200 10.88 -13.46 -16.44
C ALA A 200 11.43 -14.83 -16.85
N ARG A 201 11.48 -15.79 -15.91
CA ARG A 201 11.90 -17.17 -16.19
C ARG A 201 10.76 -18.09 -16.63
N VAL A 202 9.52 -17.63 -16.56
CA VAL A 202 8.35 -18.36 -17.04
C VAL A 202 7.96 -17.78 -18.41
N PRO A 203 8.13 -18.52 -19.52
CA PRO A 203 7.70 -18.06 -20.84
C PRO A 203 6.21 -17.73 -20.84
N GLU A 204 5.83 -16.55 -21.37
CA GLU A 204 4.42 -16.22 -21.56
C GLU A 204 3.77 -17.28 -22.45
N ARG A 205 2.86 -18.09 -21.90
CA ARG A 205 1.90 -18.82 -22.71
C ARG A 205 1.00 -17.77 -23.35
N GLN A 206 1.27 -17.43 -24.61
CA GLN A 206 0.34 -16.71 -25.47
C GLN A 206 -0.97 -17.50 -25.49
N VAL A 207 -1.95 -17.06 -24.71
CA VAL A 207 -3.33 -17.53 -24.88
C VAL A 207 -3.84 -16.79 -26.10
N ALA A 208 -3.98 -17.52 -27.20
CA ALA A 208 -4.55 -17.02 -28.44
C ALA A 208 -5.88 -16.29 -28.16
N PRO A 209 -6.19 -15.19 -28.87
CA PRO A 209 -7.49 -14.57 -28.77
C PRO A 209 -8.55 -15.61 -29.17
N SER A 210 -9.49 -15.88 -28.27
CA SER A 210 -10.69 -16.65 -28.60
C SER A 210 -11.45 -15.86 -29.66
N GLN A 211 -11.36 -16.28 -30.92
CA GLN A 211 -12.36 -15.93 -31.91
C GLN A 211 -13.64 -16.67 -31.54
N GLY A 212 -14.73 -15.93 -31.38
CA GLY A 212 -16.08 -16.41 -31.07
C GLY A 212 -17.02 -15.23 -30.99
#